data_AF-A0A371GMW9-F1
#
_entry.id   AF-A0A371GMW9-F1
#
_cell.length_a   1.000
_cell.length_b   1.000
_cell.length_c   1.000
_cell.angle_alpha   90.00
_cell.angle_beta   90.00
_cell.angle_gamma   90.00
#
_symmetry.space_group_name_H-M   'P 1'
#
loop_
_entity.id
_entity.type
_entity.pdbx_description
1 polymer ?
#
loop_
_entity_poly.entity_id
_entity_poly.type
_entity_poly.pdbx_seq_one_letter_code
_entity_poly.pdbx_strand_id
1 'polypeptide(L)' 'MLLIKLRDLLKTEFRGEIDSHYVVFQDNKAPINEKYAKYVGLKKDFCLVVRGAAYNIVPILNGFDDDTYHIV' A
#
# COMPACT_ATOMS: atom_id res chain seq x y z
N MET A 1 -2.63 14.74 -3.49
CA MET A 1 -2.86 13.62 -2.57
C MET A 1 -4.30 13.17 -2.73
N LEU A 2 -4.54 12.02 -3.36
CA LEU A 2 -5.86 11.44 -3.57
C LEU A 2 -6.05 10.30 -2.55
N LEU A 3 -7.10 10.39 -1.73
CA LEU A 3 -7.41 9.38 -0.71
C LEU A 3 -8.65 8.58 -1.15
N ILE A 4 -8.46 7.33 -1.55
CA ILE A 4 -9.54 6.44 -1.99
C ILE A 4 -9.73 5.33 -0.94
N LYS A 5 -10.97 5.05 -0.54
CA LYS A 5 -11.28 3.92 0.36
C LYS A 5 -11.23 2.59 -0.40
N LEU A 6 -10.70 1.54 0.24
CA LEU A 6 -10.53 0.20 -0.35
C LEU A 6 -11.79 -0.37 -1.01
N ARG A 7 -12.97 -0.13 -0.41
CA ARG A 7 -14.25 -0.61 -0.94
C ARG A 7 -14.59 -0.01 -2.31
N ASP A 8 -14.12 1.20 -2.58
CA ASP A 8 -14.37 1.90 -3.84
C ASP A 8 -13.31 1.53 -4.89
N LEU A 9 -12.09 1.18 -4.46
CA LEU A 9 -11.04 0.66 -5.35
C LEU A 9 -11.42 -0.66 -6.04
N LEU A 10 -12.24 -1.51 -5.42
CA LEU A 10 -12.62 -2.79 -6.03
C LEU A 10 -13.73 -2.69 -7.08
N LYS A 11 -14.28 -1.49 -7.31
CA LYS A 11 -15.37 -1.25 -8.28
C LYS A 11 -14.86 -0.78 -9.64
N THR A 12 -13.59 -0.40 -9.75
CA THR A 12 -12.99 0.20 -10.95
C THR A 12 -11.50 -0.13 -11.01
N GLU A 13 -10.97 -0.28 -12.21
CA GLU A 13 -9.56 -0.63 -12.42
C GLU A 13 -8.69 0.64 -12.45
N PHE A 14 -8.23 1.08 -11.28
CA PHE A 14 -7.38 2.28 -11.14
C PHE A 14 -5.90 2.02 -11.39
N ARG A 15 -5.50 0.79 -11.71
CA ARG A 15 -4.09 0.41 -11.90
C ARG A 15 -3.32 1.41 -12.77
N GLY A 16 -3.85 1.73 -13.95
CA GLY A 16 -3.16 2.63 -14.89
C GLY A 16 -2.99 4.04 -14.33
N GLU A 17 -4.00 4.55 -13.64
CA GLU A 17 -3.94 5.86 -12.99
C GLU A 17 -2.94 5.85 -11.84
N ILE A 18 -3.00 4.87 -10.93
CA ILE A 18 -2.12 4.77 -9.76
C ILE A 18 -0.67 4.55 -10.17
N ASP A 19 -0.39 3.57 -11.04
CA ASP A 19 0.98 3.26 -11.48
C ASP A 19 1.62 4.43 -12.27
N SER A 20 0.83 5.34 -12.83
CA SER A 20 1.32 6.53 -13.54
C SER A 20 1.85 7.65 -12.62
N HIS A 21 1.52 7.61 -11.33
CA HIS A 21 2.00 8.61 -10.38
C HIS A 21 3.48 8.42 -10.08
N TYR A 22 4.19 9.53 -9.81
CA TYR A 22 5.61 9.46 -9.46
C TYR A 22 5.82 8.75 -8.10
N VAL A 23 4.94 8.99 -7.13
CA VAL A 23 4.99 8.40 -5.79
C VAL A 23 3.60 7.90 -5.39
N VAL A 24 3.53 6.70 -4.83
CA VAL A 24 2.32 6.07 -4.28
C VAL A 24 2.49 5.82 -2.78
N PHE A 25 1.61 6.42 -2.00
CA PHE A 25 1.47 6.17 -0.56
C PHE A 25 0.37 5.15 -0.32
N GLN A 26 0.66 4.13 0.46
CA GLN A 26 -0.32 3.17 0.93
C GLN A 26 -0.56 3.36 2.44
N ASP A 27 -1.82 3.31 2.84
CA ASP A 27 -2.22 3.33 4.25
C ASP A 27 -2.46 1.90 4.75
N ASN A 28 -1.84 1.54 5.87
CA ASN A 28 -1.91 0.24 6.55
C ASN A 28 -1.38 -0.96 5.73
N LYS A 29 -1.66 -2.19 6.23
CA LYS A 29 -1.30 -3.48 5.62
C LYS A 29 -2.23 -3.90 4.46
N ALA A 30 -2.64 -2.98 3.57
CA ALA A 30 -3.46 -3.38 2.44
C ALA A 30 -2.66 -4.33 1.53
N PRO A 31 -3.09 -5.60 1.33
CA PRO A 31 -2.28 -6.58 0.63
C PRO A 31 -2.24 -6.24 -0.86
N ILE A 32 -1.09 -5.77 -1.34
CA ILE A 32 -0.81 -5.67 -2.76
C ILE A 32 -0.34 -7.05 -3.21
N ASN A 33 -1.20 -7.75 -3.94
CA ASN A 33 -0.86 -9.03 -4.56
C ASN A 33 -1.46 -9.08 -5.97
N GLU A 34 -1.08 -10.08 -6.75
CA GLU A 34 -1.52 -10.23 -8.15
C GLU A 34 -3.05 -10.23 -8.29
N LYS A 35 -3.78 -10.76 -7.29
CA LYS A 35 -5.25 -10.78 -7.28
C LYS A 35 -5.86 -9.38 -7.29
N TYR A 36 -5.22 -8.40 -6.64
CA TYR A 36 -5.73 -7.01 -6.56
C TYR A 36 -5.00 -6.03 -7.48
N ALA A 37 -3.92 -6.45 -8.13
CA ALA A 37 -3.09 -5.61 -8.99
C ALA A 37 -3.90 -4.88 -10.07
N LYS A 38 -4.93 -5.51 -10.65
CA LYS A 38 -5.79 -4.85 -11.66
C LYS A 38 -6.56 -3.63 -11.13
N TYR A 39 -6.83 -3.59 -9.83
CA TYR A 39 -7.57 -2.49 -9.21
C TYR A 39 -6.66 -1.39 -8.70
N VAL A 40 -5.54 -1.76 -8.07
CA VAL A 40 -4.72 -0.80 -7.29
C VAL A 40 -3.28 -0.68 -7.77
N GLY A 41 -2.90 -1.41 -8.81
CA GLY A 41 -1.51 -1.50 -9.26
C GLY A 41 -0.63 -2.32 -8.32
N LEU A 42 0.66 -2.36 -8.66
CA LEU A 42 1.69 -3.00 -7.84
C LEU A 42 2.66 -1.98 -7.24
N LYS A 43 2.63 -0.73 -7.70
CA LYS A 43 3.52 0.32 -7.23
C LYS A 43 3.18 0.73 -5.80
N LYS A 44 4.18 0.69 -4.92
CA LYS A 44 4.13 1.22 -3.55
C LYS A 44 5.50 1.75 -3.17
N ASP A 45 5.60 3.05 -2.96
CA ASP A 45 6.86 3.68 -2.57
C ASP A 45 6.93 3.85 -1.04
N PHE A 46 5.79 4.13 -0.40
CA PHE A 46 5.72 4.32 1.05
C PHE A 46 4.50 3.64 1.66
N CYS A 47 4.68 3.04 2.83
CA CYS A 47 3.60 2.52 3.66
C CYS A 47 3.50 3.33 4.95
N LEU A 48 2.34 3.96 5.15
CA LEU A 48 1.97 4.67 6.37
C LEU A 48 1.33 3.67 7.33
N VAL A 49 1.96 3.52 8.49
CA VAL A 49 1.52 2.57 9.50
C VAL A 49 1.26 3.31 10.80
N VAL A 50 0.07 3.16 11.36
CA VAL A 50 -0.24 3.67 12.69
C VAL A 50 0.53 2.90 13.77
N ARG A 51 1.03 3.61 14.79
CA ARG A 51 1.84 3.04 15.89
C ARG A 51 1.30 1.74 16.49
N GLY A 52 -0.02 1.59 16.64
CA GLY A 52 -0.65 0.37 17.17
C GLY A 52 -0.54 -0.84 16.23
N ALA A 53 -0.56 -0.62 14.92
CA ALA A 53 -0.37 -1.65 13.92
C ALA A 53 1.12 -2.02 13.78
N ALA A 54 2.02 -1.04 13.93
CA ALA A 54 3.48 -1.21 13.87
C ALA A 54 4.00 -2.32 14.79
N TYR A 55 3.41 -2.47 15.99
CA TYR A 55 3.78 -3.50 16.96
C TYR A 55 3.63 -4.94 16.41
N ASN A 56 2.63 -5.16 15.54
CA ASN A 56 2.36 -6.44 14.89
C ASN A 56 3.08 -6.61 13.54
N ILE A 57 4.02 -5.72 13.18
CA ILE A 57 4.78 -5.76 11.92
C ILE A 57 6.25 -6.09 12.17
N VAL A 58 6.72 -6.01 13.42
CA VAL A 58 8.11 -6.38 13.80
C VAL A 58 8.53 -7.77 13.30
N PRO A 59 7.68 -8.83 13.33
CA PRO A 59 8.06 -10.13 12.76
C PRO A 59 8.16 -10.15 11.22
N ILE A 60 7.49 -9.22 10.53
CA ILE A 60 7.46 -9.11 9.05
C ILE A 60 8.63 -8.25 8.55
N LEU A 61 9.04 -7.24 9.34
CA LEU A 61 10.18 -6.36 9.04
C LEU A 61 11.52 -7.11 8.99
N ASN A 62 11.65 -8.21 9.73
CA ASN A 62 12.87 -9.04 9.73
C ASN A 62 13.04 -9.90 8.46
N GLY A 63 12.16 -9.78 7.46
CA GLY A 63 12.23 -10.54 6.20
C GLY A 63 12.00 -9.74 4.92
N PHE A 64 11.95 -8.41 4.98
CA PHE A 64 11.77 -7.53 3.82
C PHE A 64 12.88 -6.47 3.81
N ASP A 65 13.91 -6.68 3.01
CA ASP A 65 15.10 -5.81 2.97
C ASP A 65 14.89 -4.49 2.17
N ASP A 66 13.81 -4.35 1.40
CA ASP A 66 13.62 -3.24 0.44
C ASP A 66 12.46 -2.27 0.74
N ASP A 67 11.59 -2.55 1.73
CA ASP A 67 10.41 -1.71 1.99
C ASP A 67 10.69 -0.64 3.07
N THR A 68 10.58 0.66 2.71
CA THR A 68 10.69 1.76 3.70
C THR A 68 9.32 2.04 4.34
N TYR A 69 9.23 1.89 5.67
CA TYR A 69 8.02 2.13 6.44
C TYR A 69 8.14 3.44 7.24
N HIS A 70 7.13 4.30 7.14
CA HIS A 70 7.03 5.49 7.97
C HIS A 70 5.94 5.30 9.02
N ILE A 71 6.35 5.31 10.29
CA ILE A 71 5.44 5.24 11.44
C ILE A 71 5.01 6.66 11.78
N VAL A 72 3.70 6.89 11.71
CA VAL A 72 3.03 8.17 12.05
C VAL A 72 2.16 8.04 13.29
#